data_AF-A0A2H5FK88-F1
#
_entry.id   AF-A0A2H5FK88-F1
#
_cell.length_a   1.000
_cell.length_b   1.000
_cell.length_c   1.000
_cell.angle_alpha   90.00
_cell.angle_beta   90.00
_cell.angle_gamma   90.00
#
_symmetry.space_group_name_H-M   'P 1'
#
loop_
_entity.id
_entity.type
_entity.pdbx_description
1 polymer ?
#
loop_
_entity_poly.entity_id
_entity_poly.type
_entity_poly.pdbx_seq_one_letter_code
_entity_poly.pdbx_strand_id
1 'polypeptide(L)'
;MSSQIQLFSDIEPMLLHYKNTNALTRRGMLLDALSAVQKLSGHIISKGDAKEHYKVLCYTATLINYADVLNRIENQQFFDILFDFYKMDIDAELCDWFEFGSPGQMRLKKPISEYTPQIWEKFRTAQKEHLKKTGQEGTFNLDQLDINHPPVNQLYPIQIQMFRKLFNEAVDRINVDAKGQIRFAKRHGLYQLPGGGMVEASDLPTVEGWTYRMLQEHLEEEHANLFIKAAPLYNELDKTIFEQRLLEILDSQQALSLPNDFRKTLKKIIHEEHTNATCLHSMIKAIDEQKENEKNDHVRKSLIELRALMQVQTFQLTPLFAEAFEYIKKNSKCINIKQVLDTRAAGGFQISHVFICNHPLEEWFREKFHGFNDELGDDLSGSKIERLTLLESIAQFKKIKFSHLLIGLAAYNDALDKDVLQINIVWDNYHFAAARKAIVSHLPDF
;
A
#
# COMPACT_ATOMS: atom_id res chain seq x y z
N MET A 1 22.07 7.51 -11.34
CA MET A 1 20.89 6.65 -11.19
C MET A 1 20.91 6.08 -9.78
N SER A 2 19.81 6.18 -9.03
CA SER A 2 19.81 5.65 -7.67
C SER A 2 19.87 4.13 -7.65
N SER A 3 20.46 3.57 -6.58
CA SER A 3 20.59 2.12 -6.33
C SER A 3 19.25 1.38 -6.37
N GLN A 4 18.13 2.09 -6.23
CA GLN A 4 16.80 1.53 -6.12
C GLN A 4 16.21 1.25 -7.51
N ILE A 5 16.20 2.24 -8.43
CA ILE A 5 15.76 2.04 -9.83
C ILE A 5 16.54 0.88 -10.48
N GLN A 6 17.82 0.79 -10.15
CA GLN A 6 18.69 -0.29 -10.63
C GLN A 6 18.15 -1.68 -10.27
N LEU A 7 17.56 -1.92 -9.09
CA LEU A 7 17.10 -3.25 -8.70
C LEU A 7 15.96 -3.78 -9.58
N PHE A 8 15.03 -2.90 -9.95
CA PHE A 8 13.92 -3.28 -10.83
C PHE A 8 14.36 -3.39 -12.28
N SER A 9 15.22 -2.48 -12.75
CA SER A 9 15.84 -2.59 -14.08
C SER A 9 16.72 -3.83 -14.22
N ASP A 10 17.36 -4.28 -13.14
CA ASP A 10 18.18 -5.49 -13.11
C ASP A 10 17.32 -6.77 -13.21
N ILE A 11 16.17 -6.80 -12.55
CA ILE A 11 15.33 -8.02 -12.49
C ILE A 11 14.39 -8.15 -13.70
N GLU A 12 14.02 -7.04 -14.33
CA GLU A 12 13.09 -7.01 -15.47
C GLU A 12 13.51 -7.92 -16.64
N PRO A 13 14.77 -7.90 -17.13
CA PRO A 13 15.20 -8.78 -18.21
C PRO A 13 15.02 -10.27 -17.87
N MET A 14 15.28 -10.66 -16.62
CA MET A 14 15.11 -12.04 -16.17
C MET A 14 13.65 -12.46 -16.21
N LEU A 15 12.74 -11.61 -15.73
CA LEU A 15 11.31 -11.90 -15.74
C LEU A 15 10.74 -11.92 -17.18
N LEU A 16 11.27 -11.08 -18.09
CA LEU A 16 10.86 -11.02 -19.49
C LEU A 16 11.31 -12.28 -20.22
N HIS A 17 12.54 -12.71 -19.97
CA HIS A 17 13.06 -13.95 -20.51
C HIS A 17 12.25 -15.16 -20.05
N TYR A 18 11.92 -15.24 -18.75
CA TYR A 18 11.08 -16.30 -18.20
C TYR A 18 9.71 -16.35 -18.89
N LYS A 19 9.07 -15.18 -19.09
CA LYS A 19 7.78 -15.08 -19.78
C LYS A 19 7.83 -15.66 -21.20
N ASN A 20 8.84 -15.23 -21.97
CA ASN A 20 8.86 -15.42 -23.42
C ASN A 20 9.45 -16.76 -23.86
N THR A 21 9.88 -17.61 -22.91
CA THR A 21 10.47 -18.91 -23.21
C THR A 21 9.52 -20.06 -22.89
N ASN A 22 9.87 -21.27 -23.35
CA ASN A 22 9.08 -22.48 -23.16
C ASN A 22 9.19 -23.06 -21.74
N ALA A 23 8.30 -24.00 -21.40
CA ALA A 23 8.22 -24.62 -20.07
C ALA A 23 9.54 -25.26 -19.59
N LEU A 24 10.28 -25.93 -20.48
CA LEU A 24 11.58 -26.55 -20.17
C LEU A 24 12.62 -25.51 -19.75
N THR A 25 12.68 -24.40 -20.47
CA THR A 25 13.62 -23.30 -20.16
C THR A 25 13.21 -22.57 -18.89
N ARG A 26 11.91 -22.31 -18.69
CA ARG A 26 11.37 -21.76 -17.44
C ARG A 26 11.77 -22.61 -16.23
N ARG A 27 11.64 -23.94 -16.34
CA ARG A 27 12.10 -24.89 -15.32
C ARG A 27 13.59 -24.75 -15.02
N GLY A 28 14.43 -24.68 -16.06
CA GLY A 28 15.88 -24.45 -15.90
C GLY A 28 16.18 -23.18 -15.11
N MET A 29 15.55 -22.06 -15.48
CA MET A 29 15.73 -20.77 -14.81
C MET A 29 15.37 -20.80 -13.31
N LEU A 30 14.27 -21.46 -12.95
CA LEU A 30 13.89 -21.62 -11.54
C LEU A 30 14.90 -22.47 -10.78
N LEU A 31 15.35 -23.59 -11.36
CA LEU A 31 16.34 -24.47 -10.74
C LEU A 31 17.69 -23.76 -10.54
N ASP A 32 18.11 -22.93 -11.49
CA ASP A 32 19.33 -22.12 -11.38
C ASP A 32 19.22 -21.10 -10.24
N ALA A 33 18.09 -20.39 -10.15
CA ALA A 33 17.84 -19.42 -9.07
C ALA A 33 17.79 -20.09 -7.68
N LEU A 34 17.12 -21.25 -7.58
CA LEU A 34 17.10 -22.06 -6.36
C LEU A 34 18.50 -22.55 -5.98
N SER A 35 19.28 -23.00 -6.97
CA SER A 35 20.67 -23.45 -6.76
C SER A 35 21.57 -22.31 -6.29
N ALA A 36 21.38 -21.09 -6.79
CA ALA A 36 22.10 -19.91 -6.32
C ALA A 36 21.82 -19.66 -4.83
N VAL A 37 20.55 -19.71 -4.41
CA VAL A 37 20.14 -19.58 -3.00
C VAL A 37 20.68 -20.72 -2.13
N GLN A 38 20.73 -21.95 -2.65
CA GLN A 38 21.30 -23.09 -1.95
C GLN A 38 22.80 -22.94 -1.68
N LYS A 39 23.54 -22.26 -2.56
CA LYS A 39 25.00 -22.03 -2.41
C LYS A 39 25.34 -20.90 -1.43
N LEU A 40 24.38 -20.04 -1.09
CA LEU A 40 24.62 -18.96 -0.13
C LEU A 40 24.99 -19.49 1.25
N SER A 41 26.04 -18.92 1.83
CA SER A 41 26.45 -19.21 3.21
C SER A 41 25.79 -18.20 4.16
N GLY A 42 25.52 -18.60 5.40
CA GLY A 42 25.05 -17.64 6.42
C GLY A 42 26.17 -16.71 6.92
N HIS A 43 27.42 -16.99 6.56
CA HIS A 43 28.57 -16.24 7.02
C HIS A 43 28.75 -14.97 6.20
N ILE A 44 28.48 -13.82 6.83
CA ILE A 44 28.62 -12.49 6.25
C ILE A 44 29.85 -11.81 6.84
N ILE A 45 30.74 -11.34 5.98
CA ILE A 45 32.06 -10.80 6.35
C ILE A 45 32.12 -9.28 6.10
N SER A 46 31.21 -8.76 5.27
CA SER A 46 31.16 -7.34 4.88
C SER A 46 29.75 -6.87 4.53
N LYS A 47 29.56 -5.55 4.45
CA LYS A 47 28.31 -4.93 3.95
C LYS A 47 28.00 -5.39 2.53
N GLY A 48 29.03 -5.51 1.69
CA GLY A 48 28.89 -5.99 0.31
C GLY A 48 28.32 -7.40 0.25
N ASP A 49 28.81 -8.30 1.10
CA ASP A 49 28.32 -9.69 1.16
C ASP A 49 26.85 -9.73 1.58
N ALA A 50 26.47 -8.95 2.60
CA ALA A 50 25.09 -8.87 3.08
C ALA A 50 24.14 -8.41 1.97
N LYS A 51 24.49 -7.30 1.29
CA LYS A 51 23.69 -6.73 0.20
C LYS A 51 23.50 -7.73 -0.93
N GLU A 52 24.55 -8.49 -1.29
CA GLU A 52 24.44 -9.48 -2.35
C GLU A 52 23.60 -10.69 -1.93
N HIS A 53 23.72 -11.16 -0.69
CA HIS A 53 22.87 -12.24 -0.20
C HIS A 53 21.40 -11.82 -0.19
N TYR A 54 21.08 -10.62 0.31
CA TYR A 54 19.73 -10.08 0.24
C TYR A 54 19.22 -9.94 -1.20
N LYS A 55 20.06 -9.47 -2.12
CA LYS A 55 19.70 -9.35 -3.55
C LYS A 55 19.31 -10.70 -4.13
N VAL A 56 20.15 -11.73 -3.96
CA VAL A 56 19.88 -13.08 -4.46
C VAL A 56 18.59 -13.65 -3.86
N LEU A 57 18.39 -13.51 -2.54
CA LEU A 57 17.18 -13.99 -1.87
C LEU A 57 15.91 -13.28 -2.38
N CYS A 58 15.91 -11.94 -2.44
CA CYS A 58 14.77 -11.15 -2.90
C CYS A 58 14.44 -11.39 -4.38
N TYR A 59 15.46 -11.54 -5.24
CA TYR A 59 15.26 -11.78 -6.67
C TYR A 59 14.68 -13.16 -6.92
N THR A 60 15.20 -14.18 -6.24
CA THR A 60 14.66 -15.55 -6.33
C THR A 60 13.24 -15.63 -5.79
N ALA A 61 12.95 -15.02 -4.64
CA ALA A 61 11.60 -14.92 -4.10
C ALA A 61 10.62 -14.24 -5.08
N THR A 62 11.07 -13.17 -5.74
CA THR A 62 10.29 -12.47 -6.76
C THR A 62 10.03 -13.34 -7.99
N LEU A 63 11.04 -14.07 -8.48
CA LEU A 63 10.90 -14.99 -9.61
C LEU A 63 9.92 -16.14 -9.30
N ILE A 64 9.97 -16.70 -8.09
CA ILE A 64 9.04 -17.76 -7.68
C ILE A 64 7.61 -17.23 -7.64
N ASN A 65 7.37 -16.08 -7.01
CA ASN A 65 6.05 -15.45 -7.01
C ASN A 65 5.57 -15.20 -8.45
N TYR A 66 6.44 -14.71 -9.33
CA TYR A 66 6.11 -14.50 -10.74
C TYR A 66 5.73 -15.80 -11.47
N ALA A 67 6.49 -16.86 -11.27
CA ALA A 67 6.23 -18.17 -11.84
C ALA A 67 4.89 -18.76 -11.36
N ASP A 68 4.59 -18.68 -10.06
CA ASP A 68 3.36 -19.18 -9.45
C ASP A 68 2.12 -18.52 -10.08
N VAL A 69 2.13 -17.19 -10.24
CA VAL A 69 0.98 -16.48 -10.81
C VAL A 69 0.88 -16.78 -12.32
N LEU A 70 1.99 -16.94 -13.06
CA LEU A 70 1.97 -17.27 -14.49
C LEU A 70 1.36 -18.66 -14.72
N ASN A 71 1.76 -19.63 -13.90
CA ASN A 71 1.24 -20.98 -13.96
C ASN A 71 -0.26 -21.06 -13.71
N ARG A 72 -0.78 -20.32 -12.71
CA ARG A 72 -2.23 -20.26 -12.42
C ARG A 72 -3.03 -19.81 -13.64
N ILE A 73 -2.49 -18.85 -14.38
CA ILE A 73 -3.15 -18.22 -15.51
C ILE A 73 -3.15 -19.13 -16.72
N GLU A 74 -2.00 -19.72 -17.04
CA GLU A 74 -1.86 -20.67 -18.15
C GLU A 74 -2.73 -21.92 -17.94
N ASN A 75 -2.97 -22.32 -16.68
CA ASN A 75 -3.74 -23.51 -16.33
C ASN A 75 -5.15 -23.23 -15.81
N GLN A 76 -5.70 -22.03 -16.02
CA GLN A 76 -7.08 -21.68 -15.67
C GLN A 76 -7.42 -21.97 -14.19
N GLN A 77 -6.47 -21.72 -13.29
CA GLN A 77 -6.69 -21.82 -11.85
C GLN A 77 -7.30 -20.51 -11.32
N PHE A 78 -7.92 -20.57 -10.13
CA PHE A 78 -8.44 -19.36 -9.48
C PHE A 78 -7.30 -18.39 -9.13
N PHE A 79 -7.57 -17.11 -9.32
CA PHE A 79 -6.72 -15.98 -8.94
C PHE A 79 -7.57 -14.92 -8.22
N ASP A 80 -6.92 -14.05 -7.45
CA ASP A 80 -7.64 -13.10 -6.59
C ASP A 80 -8.23 -11.92 -7.40
N ILE A 81 -9.43 -11.44 -7.06
CA ILE A 81 -10.17 -10.33 -7.70
C ILE A 81 -10.66 -9.25 -6.72
N LEU A 82 -11.29 -8.19 -7.22
CA LEU A 82 -11.50 -6.93 -6.47
C LEU A 82 -12.67 -7.17 -5.56
N PHE A 83 -12.55 -6.83 -4.28
CA PHE A 83 -13.65 -6.98 -3.36
C PHE A 83 -14.88 -6.20 -3.85
N ASP A 84 -14.65 -5.05 -4.51
CA ASP A 84 -15.67 -4.23 -5.15
C ASP A 84 -16.36 -4.90 -6.36
N PHE A 85 -15.78 -5.94 -6.98
CA PHE A 85 -16.40 -6.69 -8.09
C PHE A 85 -16.78 -8.12 -7.70
N TYR A 86 -16.45 -8.56 -6.49
CA TYR A 86 -16.75 -9.92 -6.01
C TYR A 86 -18.25 -10.25 -6.01
N LYS A 87 -19.10 -9.24 -5.85
CA LYS A 87 -20.57 -9.36 -5.89
C LYS A 87 -21.17 -8.80 -7.17
N MET A 88 -20.36 -8.67 -8.21
CA MET A 88 -20.84 -8.23 -9.52
C MET A 88 -21.80 -9.27 -10.09
N ASP A 89 -22.95 -8.79 -10.55
CA ASP A 89 -23.92 -9.63 -11.25
C ASP A 89 -23.31 -9.98 -12.62
N ILE A 90 -23.11 -11.27 -12.89
CA ILE A 90 -22.70 -11.77 -14.21
C ILE A 90 -23.87 -12.46 -14.90
N ASP A 91 -24.12 -12.08 -16.16
CA ASP A 91 -25.15 -12.73 -16.94
C ASP A 91 -24.73 -14.13 -17.42
N ALA A 92 -25.67 -14.85 -18.04
CA ALA A 92 -25.46 -16.23 -18.48
C ALA A 92 -24.29 -16.38 -19.46
N GLU A 93 -24.06 -15.39 -20.33
CA GLU A 93 -22.94 -15.45 -21.27
C GLU A 93 -21.63 -15.22 -20.52
N LEU A 94 -21.54 -14.21 -19.64
CA LEU A 94 -20.34 -14.00 -18.83
C LEU A 94 -20.03 -15.19 -17.90
N CYS A 95 -21.04 -15.90 -17.41
CA CYS A 95 -20.87 -17.14 -16.65
C CYS A 95 -20.15 -18.27 -17.44
N ASP A 96 -20.18 -18.23 -18.77
CA ASP A 96 -19.47 -19.21 -19.61
C ASP A 96 -17.98 -18.91 -19.73
N TRP A 97 -17.59 -17.66 -19.50
CA TRP A 97 -16.23 -17.16 -19.62
C TRP A 97 -15.56 -16.92 -18.27
N PHE A 98 -16.32 -16.57 -17.24
CA PHE A 98 -15.83 -16.17 -15.92
C PHE A 98 -16.51 -16.97 -14.82
N GLU A 99 -15.76 -17.29 -13.78
CA GLU A 99 -16.27 -17.96 -12.60
C GLU A 99 -15.77 -17.28 -11.33
N PHE A 100 -16.68 -16.96 -10.42
CA PHE A 100 -16.37 -16.33 -9.14
C PHE A 100 -16.27 -17.42 -8.06
N GLY A 101 -15.13 -17.45 -7.38
CA GLY A 101 -14.81 -18.37 -6.29
C GLY A 101 -14.92 -17.71 -4.92
N SER A 102 -14.83 -18.52 -3.86
CA SER A 102 -15.01 -18.09 -2.47
C SER A 102 -13.73 -17.55 -1.83
N PRO A 103 -13.85 -16.53 -0.98
CA PRO A 103 -14.24 -15.17 -1.33
C PRO A 103 -13.09 -14.43 -2.04
N GLY A 104 -13.42 -13.54 -2.97
CA GLY A 104 -12.44 -12.67 -3.62
C GLY A 104 -11.58 -13.37 -4.67
N GLN A 105 -12.06 -14.46 -5.27
CA GLN A 105 -11.35 -15.19 -6.33
C GLN A 105 -12.17 -15.24 -7.62
N MET A 106 -11.49 -15.31 -8.76
CA MET A 106 -12.07 -15.53 -10.07
C MET A 106 -11.21 -16.50 -10.87
N ARG A 107 -11.83 -17.19 -11.82
CA ARG A 107 -11.19 -18.05 -12.80
C ARG A 107 -11.65 -17.67 -14.19
N LEU A 108 -10.72 -17.72 -15.15
CA LEU A 108 -11.01 -17.76 -16.58
C LEU A 108 -11.39 -19.20 -16.95
N LYS A 109 -12.61 -19.44 -17.45
CA LYS A 109 -13.08 -20.78 -17.82
C LYS A 109 -12.57 -21.26 -19.18
N LYS A 110 -11.98 -20.35 -19.97
CA LYS A 110 -11.46 -20.62 -21.31
C LYS A 110 -9.97 -20.26 -21.40
N PRO A 111 -9.22 -20.79 -22.38
CA PRO A 111 -7.86 -20.31 -22.67
C PRO A 111 -7.86 -18.82 -23.02
N ILE A 112 -6.84 -18.07 -22.59
CA ILE A 112 -6.75 -16.62 -22.86
C ILE A 112 -6.80 -16.29 -24.35
N SER A 113 -6.28 -17.19 -25.20
CA SER A 113 -6.31 -17.08 -26.66
C SER A 113 -7.71 -17.11 -27.27
N GLU A 114 -8.71 -17.61 -26.53
CA GLU A 114 -10.10 -17.69 -26.98
C GLU A 114 -10.93 -16.45 -26.61
N TYR A 115 -10.44 -15.58 -25.73
CA TYR A 115 -11.17 -14.37 -25.34
C TYR A 115 -11.10 -13.31 -26.43
N THR A 116 -12.26 -12.88 -26.88
CA THR A 116 -12.39 -11.85 -27.92
C THR A 116 -12.66 -10.46 -27.32
N PRO A 117 -12.40 -9.38 -28.07
CA PRO A 117 -12.75 -8.02 -27.63
C PRO A 117 -14.22 -7.88 -27.21
N GLN A 118 -15.14 -8.60 -27.84
CA GLN A 118 -16.57 -8.58 -27.51
C GLN A 118 -16.86 -9.09 -26.11
N ILE A 119 -16.21 -10.19 -25.69
CA ILE A 119 -16.37 -10.74 -24.33
C ILE A 119 -15.79 -9.78 -23.30
N TRP A 120 -14.66 -9.15 -23.60
CA TRP A 120 -14.07 -8.13 -22.72
C TRP A 120 -14.96 -6.89 -22.58
N GLU A 121 -15.57 -6.44 -23.66
CA GLU A 121 -16.52 -5.33 -23.63
C GLU A 121 -17.76 -5.65 -22.77
N LYS A 122 -18.26 -6.88 -22.87
CA LYS A 122 -19.41 -7.32 -22.10
C LYS A 122 -19.09 -7.34 -20.60
N PHE A 123 -17.93 -7.86 -20.25
CA PHE A 123 -17.45 -7.88 -18.88
C PHE A 123 -17.26 -6.46 -18.31
N ARG A 124 -16.67 -5.55 -19.11
CA ARG A 124 -16.52 -4.13 -18.78
C ARG A 124 -17.86 -3.45 -18.48
N THR A 125 -18.88 -3.76 -19.27
CA THR A 125 -20.22 -3.19 -19.10
C THR A 125 -20.83 -3.62 -17.77
N ALA A 126 -20.73 -4.91 -17.42
CA ALA A 126 -21.21 -5.42 -16.13
C ALA A 126 -20.51 -4.74 -14.93
N GLN A 127 -19.20 -4.45 -15.05
CA GLN A 127 -18.47 -3.71 -14.01
C GLN A 127 -18.98 -2.29 -13.82
N LYS A 128 -19.22 -1.55 -14.90
CA LYS A 128 -19.77 -0.19 -14.84
C LYS A 128 -21.14 -0.19 -14.16
N GLU A 129 -22.00 -1.14 -14.51
CA GLU A 129 -23.32 -1.29 -13.89
C GLU A 129 -23.22 -1.59 -12.39
N HIS A 130 -22.26 -2.42 -11.99
CA HIS A 130 -22.01 -2.71 -10.58
C HIS A 130 -21.49 -1.51 -9.79
N LEU A 131 -20.55 -0.74 -10.34
CA LEU A 131 -20.05 0.49 -9.71
C LEU A 131 -21.15 1.52 -9.56
N LYS A 132 -22.02 1.64 -10.57
CA LYS A 132 -23.22 2.46 -10.51
C LYS A 132 -24.16 2.01 -9.39
N LYS A 133 -24.45 0.71 -9.29
CA LYS A 133 -25.28 0.13 -8.24
C LYS A 133 -24.72 0.38 -6.83
N THR A 134 -23.40 0.47 -6.70
CA THR A 134 -22.70 0.65 -5.40
C THR A 134 -22.28 2.10 -5.12
N GLY A 135 -22.61 3.06 -6.00
CA GLY A 135 -22.25 4.47 -5.81
C GLY A 135 -20.75 4.78 -5.99
N GLN A 136 -20.01 3.90 -6.67
CA GLN A 136 -18.57 3.96 -6.89
C GLN A 136 -18.21 4.31 -8.35
N GLU A 137 -19.11 4.96 -9.10
CA GLU A 137 -18.93 5.30 -10.52
C GLU A 137 -17.65 6.10 -10.81
N GLY A 138 -17.25 6.97 -9.86
CA GLY A 138 -16.04 7.79 -9.95
C GLY A 138 -14.75 7.08 -9.54
N THR A 139 -14.84 5.89 -8.94
CA THR A 139 -13.67 5.14 -8.45
C THR A 139 -12.87 4.58 -9.62
N PHE A 140 -13.53 4.25 -10.74
CA PHE A 140 -12.86 3.65 -11.89
C PHE A 140 -13.30 4.25 -13.24
N ASN A 141 -12.33 4.67 -14.06
CA ASN A 141 -12.60 5.07 -15.45
C ASN A 141 -12.44 3.87 -16.40
N LEU A 142 -13.49 3.05 -16.51
CA LEU A 142 -13.47 1.81 -17.29
C LEU A 142 -13.49 2.04 -18.81
N ASP A 143 -13.87 3.21 -19.32
CA ASP A 143 -13.86 3.48 -20.79
C ASP A 143 -12.47 3.61 -21.39
N GLN A 144 -11.49 3.81 -20.52
CA GLN A 144 -10.11 3.92 -20.93
C GLN A 144 -9.60 2.63 -21.58
N LEU A 145 -10.16 1.50 -21.20
CA LEU A 145 -9.73 0.17 -21.57
C LEU A 145 -9.79 -0.19 -23.09
N ASP A 146 -8.65 -0.25 -23.80
CA ASP A 146 -8.44 -0.84 -25.14
C ASP A 146 -8.46 -2.37 -25.13
N ILE A 147 -9.61 -2.89 -25.51
CA ILE A 147 -9.93 -4.31 -25.67
C ILE A 147 -9.34 -4.96 -26.94
N ASN A 148 -8.61 -4.20 -27.79
CA ASN A 148 -8.27 -4.62 -29.16
C ASN A 148 -6.78 -4.95 -29.44
N HIS A 149 -5.77 -4.54 -28.64
CA HIS A 149 -4.35 -4.59 -29.07
C HIS A 149 -3.27 -4.86 -27.98
N PRO A 150 -3.00 -6.10 -27.50
CA PRO A 150 -2.07 -6.44 -26.39
C PRO A 150 -0.66 -5.84 -26.54
N PRO A 151 0.01 -5.27 -25.50
CA PRO A 151 1.35 -4.74 -25.70
C PRO A 151 2.37 -5.85 -25.70
N VAL A 152 3.42 -5.59 -26.46
CA VAL A 152 4.45 -6.58 -26.77
C VAL A 152 5.42 -6.81 -25.60
N ASN A 153 5.63 -5.81 -24.72
CA ASN A 153 6.79 -5.77 -23.80
C ASN A 153 6.46 -5.94 -22.31
N GLN A 154 5.27 -6.42 -21.94
CA GLN A 154 4.88 -6.47 -20.54
C GLN A 154 5.21 -7.81 -19.87
N LEU A 155 5.84 -7.77 -18.69
CA LEU A 155 5.96 -8.88 -17.73
C LEU A 155 4.57 -9.33 -17.27
N TYR A 156 4.30 -10.61 -17.09
CA TYR A 156 2.94 -11.12 -16.81
C TYR A 156 2.91 -11.94 -15.51
N PRO A 157 1.83 -11.89 -14.71
CA PRO A 157 0.65 -12.54 -15.24
C PRO A 157 -0.75 -11.90 -14.93
N ILE A 158 -1.52 -11.71 -16.01
CA ILE A 158 -2.79 -10.96 -16.28
C ILE A 158 -2.67 -9.42 -16.40
N GLN A 159 -2.20 -8.93 -17.56
CA GLN A 159 -2.88 -7.85 -18.31
C GLN A 159 -3.85 -8.45 -19.32
N ILE A 160 -4.98 -9.00 -18.88
CA ILE A 160 -6.07 -9.06 -19.83
C ILE A 160 -6.32 -7.62 -20.24
N GLN A 161 -6.09 -7.40 -21.52
CA GLN A 161 -5.70 -6.11 -21.95
C GLN A 161 -6.94 -5.31 -22.27
N MET A 162 -6.95 -4.14 -21.66
CA MET A 162 -7.98 -3.16 -21.67
C MET A 162 -7.16 -1.87 -21.44
N PHE A 163 -6.46 -1.33 -22.46
CA PHE A 163 -5.64 -0.09 -22.32
C PHE A 163 -6.30 1.26 -22.54
N ARG A 164 -6.49 1.97 -21.43
CA ARG A 164 -5.92 3.29 -21.09
C ARG A 164 -5.98 3.37 -19.55
N LYS A 165 -5.38 4.43 -19.00
CA LYS A 165 -5.06 4.64 -17.58
C LYS A 165 -6.27 4.66 -16.65
N LEU A 166 -6.55 3.53 -16.02
CA LEU A 166 -6.97 3.57 -14.62
C LEU A 166 -5.76 4.01 -13.79
N PHE A 167 -5.64 5.32 -13.60
CA PHE A 167 -4.63 5.92 -12.74
C PHE A 167 -5.14 5.86 -11.31
N ASN A 168 -4.56 4.96 -10.52
CA ASN A 168 -4.73 4.98 -9.09
C ASN A 168 -3.39 5.43 -8.46
N GLU A 169 -3.46 6.44 -7.61
CA GLU A 169 -2.34 6.86 -6.77
C GLU A 169 -2.52 6.22 -5.41
N ALA A 170 -1.53 5.42 -5.02
CA ALA A 170 -1.40 5.01 -3.63
C ALA A 170 -0.18 5.70 -3.04
N VAL A 171 -0.27 6.13 -1.80
CA VAL A 171 0.89 6.58 -1.04
C VAL A 171 1.27 5.45 -0.11
N ASP A 172 2.38 4.76 -0.40
CA ASP A 172 2.90 3.71 0.47
C ASP A 172 4.06 4.27 1.30
N ARG A 173 4.09 3.91 2.59
CA ARG A 173 5.18 4.29 3.51
C ARG A 173 5.99 3.05 3.80
N ILE A 174 7.27 3.06 3.42
CA ILE A 174 8.21 2.04 3.82
C ILE A 174 9.25 2.68 4.72
N ASN A 175 9.27 2.19 5.94
CA ASN A 175 10.13 2.67 7.00
C ASN A 175 10.96 1.50 7.50
N VAL A 176 12.24 1.75 7.72
CA VAL A 176 13.16 0.79 8.35
C VAL A 176 13.63 1.38 9.66
N ASP A 177 13.25 0.73 10.77
CA ASP A 177 13.68 1.18 12.10
C ASP A 177 15.16 0.84 12.37
N ALA A 178 15.70 1.30 13.50
CA ALA A 178 17.08 1.04 13.90
C ALA A 178 17.43 -0.45 14.08
N LYS A 179 16.42 -1.34 14.17
CA LYS A 179 16.57 -2.80 14.24
C LYS A 179 16.44 -3.47 12.87
N GLY A 180 16.27 -2.70 11.80
CA GLY A 180 16.01 -3.21 10.46
C GLY A 180 14.56 -3.62 10.23
N GLN A 181 13.63 -3.39 11.16
CA GLN A 181 12.27 -3.86 10.97
C GLN A 181 11.53 -2.95 9.98
N ILE A 182 10.94 -3.60 8.97
CA ILE A 182 10.04 -3.00 8.00
C ILE A 182 8.61 -3.21 8.48
N ARG A 183 7.81 -2.16 8.40
CA ARG A 183 6.40 -2.18 8.74
C ARG A 183 5.56 -2.69 7.57
N PHE A 184 4.79 -3.76 7.79
CA PHE A 184 3.83 -4.33 6.83
C PHE A 184 2.41 -4.30 7.40
N ALA A 185 1.43 -3.84 6.61
CA ALA A 185 0.02 -3.88 6.99
C ALA A 185 -0.60 -5.26 6.64
N LYS A 186 -0.98 -6.07 7.64
CA LYS A 186 -1.43 -7.47 7.46
C LYS A 186 -2.81 -7.63 6.83
N ARG A 187 -3.77 -6.68 6.98
CA ARG A 187 -5.13 -6.85 6.42
C ARG A 187 -5.33 -6.30 5.00
N HIS A 188 -4.33 -5.64 4.42
CA HIS A 188 -4.36 -5.20 3.02
C HIS A 188 -3.28 -5.85 2.15
N GLY A 189 -2.50 -6.76 2.72
CA GLY A 189 -1.29 -7.31 2.10
C GLY A 189 -1.47 -8.72 1.60
N LEU A 190 -2.31 -8.96 0.59
CA LEU A 190 -2.29 -10.17 -0.25
C LEU A 190 -3.00 -9.79 -1.57
N TYR A 191 -2.46 -9.79 -2.79
CA TYR A 191 -1.16 -9.76 -3.51
C TYR A 191 -1.43 -8.89 -4.74
N GLN A 192 -0.44 -8.29 -5.44
CA GLN A 192 -0.51 -8.12 -6.91
C GLN A 192 0.87 -8.13 -7.60
N LEU A 193 0.95 -8.80 -8.75
CA LEU A 193 2.00 -8.77 -9.80
C LEU A 193 1.27 -8.69 -11.16
N PRO A 194 1.74 -7.96 -12.20
CA PRO A 194 3.14 -7.98 -12.65
C PRO A 194 3.78 -6.68 -13.17
N GLY A 195 5.09 -6.52 -12.96
CA GLY A 195 5.94 -5.62 -13.77
C GLY A 195 6.05 -4.18 -13.28
N GLY A 196 6.27 -4.00 -11.97
CA GLY A 196 6.55 -2.69 -11.39
C GLY A 196 7.85 -2.11 -11.94
N GLY A 197 7.81 -0.94 -12.55
CA GLY A 197 9.01 -0.14 -12.86
C GLY A 197 9.09 1.01 -11.86
N MET A 198 10.26 1.21 -11.24
CA MET A 198 10.47 2.41 -10.41
C MET A 198 10.95 3.56 -11.27
N VAL A 199 10.35 4.71 -11.09
CA VAL A 199 10.70 5.98 -11.73
C VAL A 199 10.88 6.99 -10.61
N GLU A 200 11.97 7.74 -10.61
CA GLU A 200 12.09 8.88 -9.71
C GLU A 200 11.04 9.94 -10.08
N ALA A 201 10.39 10.53 -9.08
CA ALA A 201 9.42 11.58 -9.33
C ALA A 201 10.08 12.77 -10.04
N SER A 202 9.42 13.28 -11.08
CA SER A 202 10.03 14.21 -12.04
C SER A 202 10.06 15.66 -11.59
N ASP A 203 9.24 16.07 -10.62
CA ASP A 203 9.11 17.47 -10.21
C ASP A 203 8.84 17.66 -8.71
N LEU A 204 9.51 18.67 -8.14
CA LEU A 204 9.47 18.99 -6.71
C LEU A 204 8.06 19.33 -6.18
N PRO A 205 7.21 20.12 -6.88
CA PRO A 205 5.89 20.47 -6.36
C PRO A 205 4.99 19.25 -6.16
N THR A 206 5.08 18.28 -7.06
CA THR A 206 4.31 17.05 -6.99
C THR A 206 4.75 16.18 -5.81
N VAL A 207 6.06 16.06 -5.57
CA VAL A 207 6.62 15.35 -4.39
C VAL A 207 6.18 16.01 -3.09
N GLU A 208 6.18 17.34 -3.01
CA GLU A 208 5.71 18.07 -1.83
C GLU A 208 4.23 17.84 -1.55
N GLY A 209 3.38 17.85 -2.60
CA GLY A 209 1.96 17.52 -2.47
C GLY A 209 1.72 16.12 -1.91
N TRP A 210 2.45 15.12 -2.41
CA TRP A 210 2.37 13.75 -1.88
C TRP A 210 2.93 13.62 -0.48
N THR A 211 4.00 14.35 -0.16
CA THR A 211 4.59 14.39 1.19
C THR A 211 3.57 14.92 2.20
N TYR A 212 2.81 15.95 1.80
CA TYR A 212 1.81 16.57 2.64
C TYR A 212 0.68 15.58 2.92
N ARG A 213 0.19 14.90 1.87
CA ARG A 213 -0.83 13.86 1.98
C ARG A 213 -0.37 12.69 2.87
N MET A 214 0.86 12.22 2.68
CA MET A 214 1.46 11.16 3.49
C MET A 214 1.47 11.51 4.99
N LEU A 215 1.80 12.76 5.33
CA LEU A 215 1.77 13.23 6.71
C LEU A 215 0.35 13.27 7.27
N GLN A 216 -0.63 13.71 6.48
CA GLN A 216 -2.04 13.68 6.89
C GLN A 216 -2.51 12.25 7.21
N GLU A 217 -2.28 11.31 6.30
CA GLU A 217 -2.62 9.89 6.47
C GLU A 217 -1.92 9.29 7.69
N HIS A 218 -0.68 9.70 7.96
CA HIS A 218 0.03 9.28 9.18
C HIS A 218 -0.62 9.77 10.47
N LEU A 219 -1.00 11.03 10.52
CA LEU A 219 -1.64 11.62 11.70
C LEU A 219 -3.05 11.05 11.93
N GLU A 220 -3.74 10.66 10.87
CA GLU A 220 -5.03 9.98 10.92
C GLU A 220 -4.89 8.56 11.49
N GLU A 221 -3.98 7.75 10.93
CA GLU A 221 -3.89 6.33 11.24
C GLU A 221 -3.10 6.02 12.53
N GLU A 222 -2.01 6.75 12.78
CA GLU A 222 -1.03 6.39 13.82
C GLU A 222 -1.17 7.19 15.13
N HIS A 223 -1.94 8.28 15.10
CA HIS A 223 -2.04 9.21 16.22
C HIS A 223 -3.50 9.43 16.64
N ALA A 224 -4.25 8.38 16.99
CA ALA A 224 -5.67 8.43 17.39
C ALA A 224 -6.05 9.54 18.38
N ASN A 225 -5.11 9.83 19.27
CA ASN A 225 -5.24 10.71 20.42
C ASN A 225 -4.38 11.97 20.26
N LEU A 226 -4.12 12.40 19.03
CA LEU A 226 -3.33 13.60 18.76
C LEU A 226 -3.94 14.81 19.46
N PHE A 227 -5.28 14.88 19.55
CA PHE A 227 -5.99 15.93 20.29
C PHE A 227 -5.59 16.01 21.78
N ILE A 228 -5.13 14.91 22.37
CA ILE A 228 -4.59 14.84 23.74
C ILE A 228 -3.08 15.15 23.72
N LYS A 229 -2.32 14.45 22.87
CA LYS A 229 -0.84 14.53 22.81
C LYS A 229 -0.34 15.94 22.48
N ALA A 230 -1.05 16.61 21.57
CA ALA A 230 -0.74 17.96 21.10
C ALA A 230 -1.54 19.05 21.83
N ALA A 231 -2.23 18.72 22.94
CA ALA A 231 -3.03 19.69 23.72
C ALA A 231 -2.29 21.00 24.04
N PRO A 232 -1.02 20.99 24.49
CA PRO A 232 -0.29 22.24 24.73
C PRO A 232 -0.15 23.08 23.45
N LEU A 233 0.13 22.44 22.32
CA LEU A 233 0.35 23.09 21.02
C LEU A 233 -0.92 23.79 20.51
N TYR A 234 -2.10 23.21 20.74
CA TYR A 234 -3.36 23.85 20.34
C TYR A 234 -3.64 25.13 21.11
N ASN A 235 -3.25 25.18 22.39
CA ASN A 235 -3.47 26.36 23.24
C ASN A 235 -2.54 27.53 22.89
N GLU A 236 -1.48 27.28 22.13
CA GLU A 236 -0.59 28.31 21.58
C GLU A 236 -1.14 28.95 20.29
N LEU A 237 -2.17 28.36 19.67
CA LEU A 237 -2.78 28.85 18.44
C LEU A 237 -3.72 30.04 18.70
N ASP A 238 -3.80 30.94 17.72
CA ASP A 238 -4.84 31.98 17.71
C ASP A 238 -6.24 31.33 17.73
N LYS A 239 -7.04 31.74 18.72
CA LYS A 239 -8.36 31.16 18.96
C LYS A 239 -9.31 31.39 17.79
N THR A 240 -9.29 32.56 17.18
CA THR A 240 -10.19 32.89 16.05
C THR A 240 -9.84 32.04 14.82
N ILE A 241 -8.55 31.86 14.52
CA ILE A 241 -8.09 30.99 13.43
C ILE A 241 -8.47 29.53 13.70
N PHE A 242 -8.31 29.07 14.95
CA PHE A 242 -8.67 27.72 15.36
C PHE A 242 -10.17 27.44 15.22
N GLU A 243 -11.01 28.34 15.74
CA GLU A 243 -12.48 28.24 15.63
C GLU A 243 -12.94 28.29 14.17
N GLN A 244 -12.35 29.16 13.35
CA GLN A 244 -12.65 29.22 11.93
C GLN A 244 -12.36 27.88 11.25
N ARG A 245 -11.21 27.26 11.52
CA ARG A 245 -10.86 25.94 10.96
C ARG A 245 -11.86 24.86 11.39
N LEU A 246 -12.32 24.88 12.64
CA LEU A 246 -13.34 23.93 13.12
C LEU A 246 -14.67 24.12 12.39
N LEU A 247 -15.09 25.37 12.15
CA LEU A 247 -16.30 25.67 11.38
C LEU A 247 -16.20 25.20 9.93
N GLU A 248 -15.05 25.43 9.28
CA GLU A 248 -14.77 24.94 7.92
C GLU A 248 -14.89 23.40 7.85
N ILE A 249 -14.37 22.68 8.85
CA ILE A 249 -14.49 21.21 8.93
C ILE A 249 -15.97 20.79 9.09
N LEU A 250 -16.77 21.54 9.85
CA LEU A 250 -18.20 21.27 10.02
C LEU A 250 -19.06 21.61 8.80
N ASP A 251 -18.49 22.24 7.78
CA ASP A 251 -19.12 22.47 6.48
C ASP A 251 -18.69 21.42 5.43
N SER A 252 -17.86 20.44 5.81
CA SER A 252 -17.47 19.30 4.95
C SER A 252 -18.63 18.36 4.62
N GLN A 253 -18.49 17.57 3.54
CA GLN A 253 -19.50 16.56 3.15
C GLN A 253 -19.76 15.53 4.27
N GLN A 254 -18.71 15.12 4.99
CA GLN A 254 -18.78 14.23 6.14
C GLN A 254 -19.63 14.81 7.27
N ALA A 255 -19.45 16.09 7.57
CA ALA A 255 -20.30 16.76 8.55
C ALA A 255 -21.73 16.91 8.02
N LEU A 256 -21.89 17.23 6.72
CA LEU A 256 -23.19 17.47 6.11
C LEU A 256 -24.12 16.24 6.08
N SER A 257 -23.56 15.02 6.08
CA SER A 257 -24.31 13.77 6.16
C SER A 257 -24.82 13.42 7.56
N LEU A 258 -24.38 14.15 8.60
CA LEU A 258 -24.78 13.93 9.99
C LEU A 258 -26.12 14.61 10.33
N PRO A 259 -26.85 14.10 11.34
CA PRO A 259 -28.07 14.74 11.83
C PRO A 259 -27.86 16.21 12.19
N ASN A 260 -28.80 17.07 11.77
CA ASN A 260 -28.67 18.51 11.93
C ASN A 260 -28.48 18.95 13.39
N ASP A 261 -29.15 18.28 14.33
CA ASP A 261 -29.06 18.61 15.76
C ASP A 261 -27.69 18.23 16.35
N PHE A 262 -27.06 17.17 15.84
CA PHE A 262 -25.69 16.83 16.23
C PHE A 262 -24.70 17.88 15.73
N ARG A 263 -24.84 18.36 14.48
CA ARG A 263 -24.00 19.45 13.96
C ARG A 263 -24.15 20.74 14.75
N LYS A 264 -25.38 21.09 15.17
CA LYS A 264 -25.62 22.24 16.06
C LYS A 264 -24.92 22.08 17.41
N THR A 265 -24.92 20.86 17.95
CA THR A 265 -24.22 20.53 19.19
C THR A 265 -22.71 20.76 19.04
N LEU A 266 -22.12 20.26 17.95
CA LEU A 266 -20.70 20.49 17.64
C LEU A 266 -20.37 21.99 17.49
N LYS A 267 -21.19 22.76 16.76
CA LYS A 267 -21.02 24.22 16.62
C LYS A 267 -21.13 24.95 17.95
N LYS A 268 -21.96 24.46 18.88
CA LYS A 268 -22.09 25.04 20.22
C LYS A 268 -20.82 24.86 21.06
N ILE A 269 -20.19 23.69 21.01
CA ILE A 269 -18.93 23.41 21.73
C ILE A 269 -17.84 24.41 21.35
N ILE A 270 -17.74 24.78 20.07
CA ILE A 270 -16.74 25.74 19.56
C ILE A 270 -16.77 27.07 20.33
N HIS A 271 -17.96 27.56 20.66
CA HIS A 271 -18.15 28.88 21.24
C HIS A 271 -18.18 28.90 22.78
N GLU A 272 -18.35 27.75 23.43
CA GLU A 272 -18.48 27.66 24.89
C GLU A 272 -17.14 27.43 25.60
N GLU A 273 -16.19 26.77 24.93
CA GLU A 273 -14.96 26.31 25.56
C GLU A 273 -13.88 27.40 25.64
N HIS A 274 -13.14 27.40 26.75
CA HIS A 274 -12.19 28.47 27.04
C HIS A 274 -10.86 28.32 26.31
N THR A 275 -10.38 27.09 26.13
CA THR A 275 -9.10 26.80 25.44
C THR A 275 -9.33 25.95 24.20
N ASN A 276 -8.46 26.10 23.20
CA ASN A 276 -8.52 25.34 21.95
C ASN A 276 -8.41 23.83 22.20
N ALA A 277 -7.55 23.42 23.14
CA ALA A 277 -7.40 22.01 23.51
C ALA A 277 -8.68 21.45 24.14
N THR A 278 -9.29 22.17 25.07
CA THR A 278 -10.57 21.72 25.68
C THR A 278 -11.67 21.65 24.64
N CYS A 279 -11.76 22.65 23.75
CA CYS A 279 -12.69 22.66 22.63
C CYS A 279 -12.55 21.40 21.76
N LEU A 280 -11.34 21.13 21.26
CA LEU A 280 -11.10 19.97 20.40
C LEU A 280 -11.39 18.66 21.13
N HIS A 281 -10.98 18.54 22.40
CA HIS A 281 -11.27 17.36 23.20
C HIS A 281 -12.77 17.12 23.38
N SER A 282 -13.54 18.15 23.75
CA SER A 282 -15.00 18.07 23.90
C SER A 282 -15.68 17.67 22.58
N MET A 283 -15.21 18.20 21.45
CA MET A 283 -15.75 17.83 20.14
C MET A 283 -15.44 16.39 19.75
N ILE A 284 -14.18 15.95 19.88
CA ILE A 284 -13.80 14.56 19.56
C ILE A 284 -14.57 13.58 20.45
N LYS A 285 -14.70 13.89 21.74
CA LYS A 285 -15.50 13.09 22.67
C LYS A 285 -16.96 12.98 22.26
N ALA A 286 -17.60 14.09 21.86
CA ALA A 286 -18.97 14.06 21.38
C ALA A 286 -19.14 13.22 20.11
N ILE A 287 -18.15 13.25 19.20
CA ILE A 287 -18.14 12.40 18.00
C ILE A 287 -17.97 10.92 18.36
N ASP A 288 -17.05 10.61 19.27
CA ASP A 288 -16.81 9.23 19.72
C ASP A 288 -18.05 8.65 20.42
N GLU A 289 -18.72 9.42 21.28
CA GLU A 289 -19.97 9.02 21.93
C GLU A 289 -21.10 8.79 20.92
N GLN A 290 -21.25 9.65 19.91
CA GLN A 290 -22.25 9.46 18.86
C GLN A 290 -21.93 8.23 18.00
N LYS A 291 -20.65 8.00 17.68
CA LYS A 291 -20.18 6.85 16.89
C LYS A 291 -20.52 5.52 17.56
N GLU A 292 -20.31 5.39 18.87
CA GLU A 292 -20.58 4.15 19.59
C GLU A 292 -22.09 3.82 19.68
N ASN A 293 -22.95 4.83 19.60
CA ASN A 293 -24.40 4.68 19.66
C ASN A 293 -25.07 4.56 18.28
N GLU A 294 -24.34 4.81 17.20
CA GLU A 294 -24.87 4.83 15.84
C GLU A 294 -25.01 3.41 15.25
N LYS A 295 -26.20 3.11 14.73
CA LYS A 295 -26.52 1.81 14.12
C LYS A 295 -26.49 1.84 12.60
N ASN A 296 -26.49 3.03 12.00
CA ASN A 296 -26.40 3.21 10.57
C ASN A 296 -24.93 3.25 10.12
N ASP A 297 -24.50 2.25 9.36
CA ASP A 297 -23.11 2.13 8.90
C ASP A 297 -22.62 3.35 8.09
N HIS A 298 -23.49 3.98 7.30
CA HIS A 298 -23.14 5.17 6.52
C HIS A 298 -22.89 6.39 7.44
N VAL A 299 -23.74 6.59 8.44
CA VAL A 299 -23.56 7.69 9.42
C VAL A 299 -22.35 7.41 10.30
N ARG A 300 -22.16 6.16 10.73
CA ARG A 300 -20.98 5.73 11.50
C ARG A 300 -19.69 5.97 10.74
N LYS A 301 -19.63 5.64 9.44
CA LYS A 301 -18.50 5.96 8.57
C LYS A 301 -18.24 7.47 8.51
N SER A 302 -19.30 8.27 8.34
CA SER A 302 -19.18 9.74 8.29
C SER A 302 -18.64 10.32 9.60
N LEU A 303 -19.02 9.76 10.76
CA LEU A 303 -18.49 10.14 12.07
C LEU A 303 -17.00 9.82 12.22
N ILE A 304 -16.57 8.66 11.73
CA ILE A 304 -15.15 8.27 11.75
C ILE A 304 -14.32 9.21 10.88
N GLU A 305 -14.75 9.47 9.65
CA GLU A 305 -14.06 10.40 8.75
C GLU A 305 -14.06 11.84 9.31
N LEU A 306 -15.16 12.30 9.91
CA LEU A 306 -15.21 13.63 10.54
C LEU A 306 -14.22 13.74 11.72
N ARG A 307 -14.14 12.70 12.56
CA ARG A 307 -13.18 12.63 13.68
C ARG A 307 -11.74 12.77 13.17
N ALA A 308 -11.38 12.02 12.13
CA ALA A 308 -10.07 12.08 11.49
C ALA A 308 -9.76 13.47 10.91
N LEU A 309 -10.70 14.04 10.15
CA LEU A 309 -10.59 15.38 9.58
C LEU A 309 -10.35 16.44 10.66
N MET A 310 -11.15 16.40 11.74
CA MET A 310 -11.03 17.32 12.88
C MET A 310 -9.62 17.29 13.48
N GLN A 311 -9.10 16.09 13.73
CA GLN A 311 -7.79 15.92 14.33
C GLN A 311 -6.66 16.40 13.42
N VAL A 312 -6.64 15.96 12.16
CA VAL A 312 -5.56 16.28 11.23
C VAL A 312 -5.56 17.76 10.87
N GLN A 313 -6.71 18.33 10.52
CA GLN A 313 -6.77 19.72 10.05
C GLN A 313 -6.56 20.76 11.15
N THR A 314 -6.88 20.45 12.40
CA THR A 314 -6.51 21.33 13.52
C THR A 314 -5.02 21.24 13.84
N PHE A 315 -4.43 20.05 13.74
CA PHE A 315 -2.99 19.88 13.94
C PHE A 315 -2.14 20.56 12.85
N GLN A 316 -2.65 20.67 11.63
CA GLN A 316 -2.02 21.45 10.55
C GLN A 316 -1.76 22.92 10.89
N LEU A 317 -2.49 23.48 11.84
CA LEU A 317 -2.28 24.85 12.30
C LEU A 317 -1.04 24.97 13.21
N THR A 318 -0.55 23.85 13.76
CA THR A 318 0.56 23.85 14.71
C THR A 318 1.92 23.98 14.01
N PRO A 319 2.92 24.64 14.62
CA PRO A 319 4.29 24.66 14.11
C PRO A 319 4.88 23.26 13.94
N LEU A 320 4.48 22.31 14.78
CA LEU A 320 4.96 20.93 14.73
C LEU A 320 4.57 20.20 13.44
N PHE A 321 3.44 20.56 12.81
CA PHE A 321 3.08 20.02 11.50
C PHE A 321 4.08 20.47 10.42
N ALA A 322 4.46 21.75 10.42
CA ALA A 322 5.46 22.27 9.48
C ALA A 322 6.84 21.65 9.74
N GLU A 323 7.24 21.47 11.01
CA GLU A 323 8.46 20.74 11.36
C GLU A 323 8.42 19.29 10.87
N ALA A 324 7.30 18.59 11.04
CA ALA A 324 7.14 17.21 10.58
C ALA A 324 7.24 17.11 9.06
N PHE A 325 6.62 18.04 8.34
CA PHE A 325 6.66 18.12 6.89
C PHE A 325 8.10 18.31 6.37
N GLU A 326 8.85 19.26 6.94
CA GLU A 326 10.26 19.47 6.58
C GLU A 326 11.15 18.30 7.00
N TYR A 327 10.86 17.66 8.13
CA TYR A 327 11.55 16.44 8.55
C TYR A 327 11.39 15.32 7.53
N ILE A 328 10.17 15.09 7.02
CA ILE A 328 9.93 14.08 5.98
C ILE A 328 10.68 14.44 4.70
N LYS A 329 10.59 15.70 4.24
CA LYS A 329 11.31 16.16 3.03
C LYS A 329 12.82 15.91 3.12
N LYS A 330 13.40 16.10 4.30
CA LYS A 330 14.83 15.90 4.55
C LYS A 330 15.23 14.41 4.67
N ASN A 331 14.36 13.57 5.24
CA ASN A 331 14.72 12.21 5.67
C ASN A 331 14.05 11.09 4.89
N SER A 332 13.21 11.44 3.90
CA SER A 332 12.57 10.49 3.01
C SER A 332 13.04 10.67 1.57
N LYS A 333 12.93 9.58 0.82
CA LYS A 333 13.05 9.62 -0.63
C LYS A 333 11.74 9.15 -1.25
N CYS A 334 11.13 9.99 -2.08
CA CYS A 334 9.96 9.61 -2.86
C CYS A 334 10.37 8.93 -4.16
N ILE A 335 9.81 7.75 -4.40
CA ILE A 335 9.96 7.00 -5.64
C ILE A 335 8.57 6.63 -6.17
N ASN A 336 8.37 6.77 -7.47
CA ASN A 336 7.13 6.36 -8.12
C ASN A 336 7.29 4.94 -8.59
N ILE A 337 6.52 4.02 -8.04
CA ILE A 337 6.48 2.65 -8.51
C ILE A 337 5.28 2.55 -9.42
N LYS A 338 5.56 2.56 -10.71
CA LYS A 338 4.57 2.23 -11.70
C LYS A 338 4.36 0.73 -11.67
N GLN A 339 3.46 0.28 -10.82
CA GLN A 339 3.01 -1.10 -10.78
C GLN A 339 2.00 -1.25 -11.90
N VAL A 340 2.35 -2.01 -12.93
CA VAL A 340 1.30 -2.57 -13.78
C VAL A 340 0.57 -3.57 -12.88
N LEU A 341 -0.65 -3.19 -12.54
CA LEU A 341 -1.42 -3.92 -11.56
C LEU A 341 -1.85 -5.26 -12.14
N ASP A 342 -2.11 -6.21 -11.24
CA ASP A 342 -3.10 -7.24 -11.51
C ASP A 342 -4.47 -6.53 -11.48
N THR A 343 -4.82 -5.88 -12.58
CA THR A 343 -6.06 -5.11 -12.64
C THR A 343 -7.22 -6.07 -12.76
N ARG A 344 -7.79 -6.42 -11.61
CA ARG A 344 -8.99 -7.23 -11.44
C ARG A 344 -10.06 -6.64 -12.39
N ALA A 345 -10.23 -7.29 -13.54
CA ALA A 345 -11.18 -7.00 -14.62
C ALA A 345 -11.04 -5.71 -15.47
N ALA A 346 -10.06 -4.82 -15.23
CA ALA A 346 -9.96 -3.58 -16.01
C ALA A 346 -8.54 -2.99 -16.09
N GLY A 347 -7.78 -3.37 -17.11
CA GLY A 347 -6.42 -2.91 -17.44
C GLY A 347 -5.99 -1.50 -16.95
N GLY A 348 -4.76 -1.36 -16.47
CA GLY A 348 -4.27 -0.09 -15.90
C GLY A 348 -2.88 -0.19 -15.27
N PHE A 349 -2.40 0.92 -14.70
CA PHE A 349 -1.22 0.93 -13.84
C PHE A 349 -1.51 1.77 -12.60
N GLN A 350 -1.08 1.29 -11.45
CA GLN A 350 -1.00 2.10 -10.24
C GLN A 350 0.36 2.77 -10.24
N ILE A 351 0.38 4.06 -9.91
CA ILE A 351 1.61 4.66 -9.41
C ILE A 351 1.48 4.66 -7.90
N SER A 352 2.27 3.81 -7.25
CA SER A 352 2.52 3.97 -5.82
C SER A 352 3.60 5.03 -5.65
N HIS A 353 3.28 6.12 -4.96
CA HIS A 353 4.26 7.07 -4.44
C HIS A 353 4.80 6.48 -3.15
N VAL A 354 5.99 5.88 -3.23
CA VAL A 354 6.58 5.22 -2.08
C VAL A 354 7.59 6.13 -1.44
N PHE A 355 7.32 6.49 -0.20
CA PHE A 355 8.24 7.22 0.64
C PHE A 355 9.09 6.21 1.40
N ILE A 356 10.38 6.18 1.07
CA ILE A 356 11.38 5.41 1.80
C ILE A 356 11.93 6.32 2.89
N CYS A 357 11.51 6.07 4.13
CA CYS A 357 11.94 6.81 5.30
C CYS A 357 13.08 6.07 5.99
N ASN A 358 14.26 6.69 6.05
CA ASN A 358 15.41 6.13 6.78
C ASN A 358 15.34 6.38 8.29
N HIS A 359 14.45 7.28 8.70
CA HIS A 359 14.19 7.58 10.10
C HIS A 359 12.68 7.56 10.29
N PRO A 360 12.14 6.64 11.11
CA PRO A 360 10.73 6.54 11.40
C PRO A 360 10.09 7.87 11.82
N LEU A 361 8.95 8.19 11.22
CA LEU A 361 8.18 9.37 11.62
C LEU A 361 7.55 9.17 13.01
N GLU A 362 7.17 7.93 13.37
CA GLU A 362 6.64 7.62 14.70
C GLU A 362 7.67 7.87 15.81
N GLU A 363 8.94 7.51 15.57
CA GLU A 363 10.02 7.72 16.55
C GLU A 363 10.27 9.22 16.75
N TRP A 364 10.29 9.98 15.67
CA TRP A 364 10.42 11.44 15.74
C TRP A 364 9.25 12.09 16.50
N PHE A 365 8.00 11.69 16.21
CA PHE A 365 6.86 12.19 16.96
C PHE A 365 6.89 11.79 18.43
N ARG A 366 7.37 10.58 18.76
CA ARG A 366 7.51 10.12 20.15
C ARG A 366 8.44 11.01 20.97
N GLU A 367 9.55 11.45 20.37
CA GLU A 367 10.47 12.40 20.99
C GLU A 367 9.79 13.75 21.23
N LYS A 368 8.99 14.22 20.28
CA LYS A 368 8.27 15.51 20.34
C LYS A 368 7.11 15.51 21.35
N PHE A 369 6.47 14.36 21.56
CA PHE A 369 5.38 14.21 22.52
C PHE A 369 5.83 13.65 23.89
N HIS A 370 7.13 13.70 24.21
CA HIS A 370 7.68 13.26 25.51
C HIS A 370 7.24 11.87 25.98
N GLY A 371 7.05 10.92 25.05
CA GLY A 371 6.78 9.52 25.39
C GLY A 371 5.32 9.15 25.70
N PHE A 372 4.32 9.96 25.34
CA PHE A 372 2.93 9.45 25.28
C PHE A 372 2.84 8.29 24.28
N ASN A 373 2.55 7.08 24.77
CA ASN A 373 2.46 5.87 23.95
C ASN A 373 1.51 6.06 22.75
N ASP A 374 1.86 5.41 21.64
CA ASP A 374 1.04 5.36 20.44
C ASP A 374 -0.17 4.46 20.70
N GLU A 375 -1.33 5.06 21.01
CA GLU A 375 -2.61 4.42 20.76
C GLU A 375 -2.93 4.64 19.29
N LEU A 376 -2.94 3.55 18.54
CA LEU A 376 -3.28 3.52 17.11
C LEU A 376 -4.70 4.05 16.92
N GLY A 377 -4.91 4.86 15.87
CA GLY A 377 -6.22 5.31 15.43
C GLY A 377 -7.09 4.11 15.16
N ASP A 378 -8.12 3.90 15.97
CA ASP A 378 -9.06 2.80 15.80
C ASP A 378 -9.98 3.10 14.60
N ASP A 379 -9.41 2.99 13.40
CA ASP A 379 -10.09 2.58 12.16
C ASP A 379 -9.20 1.76 11.20
N LEU A 380 -8.05 1.28 11.67
CA LEU A 380 -7.40 0.08 11.11
C LEU A 380 -7.76 -1.17 11.94
N SER A 381 -8.98 -1.19 12.51
CA SER A 381 -9.56 -2.38 13.15
C SER A 381 -9.55 -3.60 12.22
N GLY A 382 -9.26 -3.37 10.93
CA GLY A 382 -8.54 -4.17 9.94
C GLY A 382 -7.06 -4.50 10.23
N SER A 383 -6.11 -3.83 9.59
CA SER A 383 -4.71 -4.27 9.48
C SER A 383 -3.97 -4.42 10.81
N LYS A 384 -3.79 -5.67 11.28
CA LYS A 384 -2.69 -5.97 12.20
C LYS A 384 -1.41 -5.48 11.53
N ILE A 385 -0.63 -4.62 12.15
CA ILE A 385 0.67 -4.23 11.61
C ILE A 385 1.68 -5.29 12.05
N GLU A 386 2.44 -5.83 11.10
CA GLU A 386 3.59 -6.67 11.39
C GLU A 386 4.87 -5.86 11.17
N ARG A 387 5.81 -5.97 12.09
CA ARG A 387 7.17 -5.43 11.94
C ARG A 387 8.09 -6.61 11.68
N LEU A 388 8.66 -6.68 10.48
CA LEU A 388 9.48 -7.80 10.04
C LEU A 388 10.81 -7.27 9.51
N THR A 389 11.93 -7.85 9.91
CA THR A 389 13.20 -7.68 9.20
C THR A 389 13.10 -8.21 7.77
N LEU A 390 14.01 -7.83 6.88
CA LEU A 390 13.99 -8.28 5.48
C LEU A 390 14.09 -9.81 5.37
N LEU A 391 14.84 -10.49 6.25
CA LEU A 391 14.90 -11.96 6.29
C LEU A 391 13.56 -12.57 6.68
N GLU A 392 12.89 -12.02 7.70
CA GLU A 392 11.56 -12.47 8.11
C GLU A 392 10.51 -12.21 7.03
N SER A 393 10.60 -11.08 6.31
CA SER A 393 9.78 -10.79 5.14
C SER A 393 9.99 -11.80 4.03
N ILE A 394 11.25 -12.13 3.72
CA ILE A 394 11.58 -13.16 2.72
C ILE A 394 11.07 -14.53 3.15
N ALA A 395 11.15 -14.89 4.44
CA ALA A 395 10.60 -16.16 4.93
C ALA A 395 9.07 -16.28 4.71
N GLN A 396 8.39 -15.15 4.56
CA GLN A 396 6.96 -15.06 4.28
C GLN A 396 6.67 -14.45 2.90
N PHE A 397 7.63 -14.46 1.97
CA PHE A 397 7.60 -13.71 0.71
C PHE A 397 6.37 -13.96 -0.16
N LYS A 398 5.74 -15.12 0.01
CA LYS A 398 4.45 -15.40 -0.60
C LYS A 398 3.47 -14.34 -0.12
N LYS A 399 3.26 -14.12 1.16
CA LYS A 399 2.25 -13.17 1.67
C LYS A 399 2.59 -11.68 1.46
N ILE A 400 3.67 -11.36 0.74
CA ILE A 400 4.16 -9.99 0.59
C ILE A 400 4.19 -9.63 -0.90
N LYS A 401 3.73 -8.43 -1.24
CA LYS A 401 3.85 -7.88 -2.60
C LYS A 401 5.34 -7.85 -2.98
N PHE A 402 5.71 -8.42 -4.13
CA PHE A 402 7.11 -8.47 -4.57
C PHE A 402 7.78 -7.08 -4.60
N SER A 403 7.03 -6.04 -4.99
CA SER A 403 7.52 -4.67 -5.02
C SER A 403 7.94 -4.22 -3.62
N HIS A 404 7.21 -4.62 -2.57
CA HIS A 404 7.56 -4.30 -1.19
C HIS A 404 8.83 -5.01 -0.73
N LEU A 405 9.11 -6.23 -1.21
CA LEU A 405 10.38 -6.90 -0.95
C LEU A 405 11.55 -6.17 -1.63
N LEU A 406 11.39 -5.75 -2.88
CA LEU A 406 12.43 -5.02 -3.61
C LEU A 406 12.63 -3.59 -3.07
N ILE A 407 11.58 -2.92 -2.60
CA ILE A 407 11.69 -1.62 -1.92
C ILE A 407 12.34 -1.80 -0.55
N GLY A 408 11.96 -2.84 0.21
CA GLY A 408 12.61 -3.19 1.47
C GLY A 408 14.11 -3.44 1.29
N LEU A 409 14.49 -4.18 0.23
CA LEU A 409 15.89 -4.36 -0.18
C LEU A 409 16.57 -3.03 -0.52
N ALA A 410 15.91 -2.16 -1.28
CA ALA A 410 16.41 -0.83 -1.61
C ALA A 410 16.64 0.05 -0.37
N ALA A 411 15.70 0.04 0.57
CA ALA A 411 15.80 0.78 1.84
C ALA A 411 16.94 0.21 2.70
N TYR A 412 17.05 -1.11 2.81
CA TYR A 412 18.16 -1.78 3.49
C TYR A 412 19.51 -1.40 2.90
N ASN A 413 19.64 -1.42 1.56
CA ASN A 413 20.88 -1.05 0.89
C ASN A 413 21.28 0.40 1.21
N ASP A 414 20.34 1.35 1.13
CA ASP A 414 20.59 2.76 1.43
C ASP A 414 20.96 2.98 2.91
N ALA A 415 20.24 2.32 3.83
CA ALA A 415 20.49 2.43 5.26
C ALA A 415 21.80 1.77 5.71
N LEU A 416 22.21 0.67 5.08
CA LEU A 416 23.53 0.06 5.27
C LEU A 416 24.65 0.95 4.71
N ASP A 417 24.44 1.55 3.54
CA ASP A 417 25.42 2.46 2.91
C ASP A 417 25.63 3.75 3.73
N LYS A 418 24.59 4.20 4.45
CA LYS A 418 24.60 5.38 5.32
C LYS A 418 24.97 5.11 6.78
N ASP A 419 25.34 3.87 7.12
CA ASP A 419 25.66 3.45 8.50
C ASP A 419 24.50 3.60 9.51
N VAL A 420 23.28 3.82 9.02
CA VAL A 420 22.05 3.85 9.84
C VAL A 420 21.72 2.45 10.36
N LEU A 421 21.93 1.42 9.51
CA LEU A 421 21.82 0.02 9.90
C LEU A 421 23.19 -0.63 10.03
N GLN A 422 23.35 -1.44 11.07
CA GLN A 422 24.54 -2.24 11.31
C GLN A 422 24.26 -3.71 10.96
N ILE A 423 25.18 -4.37 10.25
CA ILE A 423 24.99 -5.75 9.77
C ILE A 423 24.69 -6.71 10.91
N ASN A 424 25.41 -6.59 12.02
CA ASN A 424 25.24 -7.45 13.20
C ASN A 424 23.87 -7.30 13.87
N ILE A 425 23.12 -6.25 13.56
CA ILE A 425 21.74 -6.04 14.03
C ILE A 425 20.75 -6.70 13.08
N VAL A 426 20.95 -6.56 11.77
CA VAL A 426 19.94 -6.95 10.76
C VAL A 426 20.17 -8.35 10.18
N TRP A 427 21.37 -8.91 10.34
CA TRP A 427 21.71 -10.24 9.87
C TRP A 427 21.81 -11.23 11.02
N ASP A 428 20.97 -12.25 10.98
CA ASP A 428 21.09 -13.41 11.86
C ASP A 428 20.94 -14.73 11.09
N ASN A 429 21.71 -15.72 11.51
CA ASN A 429 21.75 -17.02 10.84
C ASN A 429 20.44 -17.82 10.97
N TYR A 430 19.64 -17.55 12.00
CA TYR A 430 18.38 -18.26 12.23
C TYR A 430 17.33 -17.83 11.21
N HIS A 431 17.07 -16.52 11.07
CA HIS A 431 16.14 -16.02 10.06
C HIS A 431 16.69 -16.18 8.64
N PHE A 432 18.03 -16.12 8.44
CA PHE A 432 18.61 -16.47 7.14
C PHE A 432 18.31 -17.91 6.73
N ALA A 433 18.50 -18.86 7.65
CA ALA A 433 18.15 -20.26 7.40
C ALA A 433 16.65 -20.44 7.12
N ALA A 434 15.79 -19.72 7.84
CA ALA A 434 14.35 -19.73 7.61
C ALA A 434 13.98 -19.16 6.22
N ALA A 435 14.53 -18.01 5.84
CA ALA A 435 14.33 -17.40 4.53
C ALA A 435 14.80 -18.31 3.39
N ARG A 436 16.02 -18.86 3.51
CA ARG A 436 16.58 -19.82 2.55
C ARG A 436 15.70 -21.07 2.44
N LYS A 437 15.26 -21.63 3.56
CA LYS A 437 14.36 -22.80 3.57
C LYS A 437 13.03 -22.47 2.91
N ALA A 438 12.44 -21.31 3.19
CA ALA A 438 11.18 -20.87 2.59
C ALA A 438 11.31 -20.75 1.07
N ILE A 439 12.45 -20.32 0.53
CA ILE A 439 12.68 -20.30 -0.92
C ILE A 439 12.89 -21.72 -1.47
N VAL A 440 13.76 -22.51 -0.84
CA VAL A 440 14.19 -23.82 -1.37
C VAL A 440 13.12 -24.91 -1.25
N SER A 441 12.22 -24.81 -0.26
CA SER A 441 11.12 -25.77 -0.09
C SER A 441 10.08 -25.70 -1.21
N HIS A 442 10.19 -24.74 -2.13
CA HIS A 442 9.32 -24.56 -3.29
C HIS A 442 9.95 -25.18 -4.53
N LEU A 443 10.26 -26.47 -4.47
CA LEU A 443 10.44 -27.24 -5.69
C LEU A 443 9.08 -27.25 -6.41
N PRO A 444 9.01 -26.79 -7.68
CA PRO A 444 7.75 -26.83 -8.40
C PRO A 444 7.31 -28.30 -8.53
N ASP A 445 6.06 -28.59 -8.15
CA ASP A 445 5.40 -29.81 -8.60
C ASP A 445 5.20 -29.63 -10.12
N PHE A 446 6.01 -30.36 -10.89
CA PHE A 446 5.98 -30.33 -12.36
C PHE A 446 5.08 -31.42 -12.92
#